data_AF-A0A968QBG3-F1
#
_entry.id   AF-A0A968QBG3-F1
#
_cell.length_a   1.000
_cell.length_b   1.000
_cell.length_c   1.000
_cell.angle_alpha   90.00
_cell.angle_beta   90.00
_cell.angle_gamma   90.00
#
_symmetry.space_group_name_H-M   'P 1'
#
loop_
_entity.id
_entity.type
_entity.pdbx_description
1 polymer ?
#
loop_
_entity_poly.entity_id
_entity_poly.type
_entity_poly.pdbx_seq_one_letter_code
_entity_poly.pdbx_strand_id
1 'polypeptide(L)' 'MMSALWFSRVGVLVLATSLDFLIGDPWGWPHPVQVMGKVIHWGMAGILRLNLSAWGERVSGALLGLVVVVG' A
#
# COMPACT_ATOMS: atom_id res chain seq x y z
N MET A 1 -21.10 -34.94 -17.63
CA MET A 1 -19.72 -34.45 -17.90
C MET A 1 -19.52 -32.96 -17.62
N MET A 2 -20.47 -32.07 -17.91
CA MET A 2 -20.30 -30.62 -17.62
C MET A 2 -20.19 -30.30 -16.13
N SER A 3 -21.02 -30.88 -15.24
CA SER A 3 -21.02 -30.58 -13.80
C SER A 3 -19.70 -30.90 -13.08
N ALA A 4 -19.02 -31.97 -13.46
CA ALA A 4 -17.73 -32.35 -12.87
C ALA A 4 -16.60 -31.34 -13.20
N LEU A 5 -16.65 -30.72 -14.39
CA LEU A 5 -15.71 -29.68 -14.80
C LEU A 5 -15.95 -28.35 -14.06
N TRP A 6 -17.18 -28.08 -13.64
CA TRP A 6 -17.47 -26.92 -12.78
C TRP A 6 -16.97 -27.13 -11.36
N PHE A 7 -17.17 -28.33 -10.78
CA PHE A 7 -16.64 -28.66 -9.45
C PHE A 7 -15.10 -28.60 -9.41
N SER A 8 -14.42 -29.09 -10.46
CA SER A 8 -12.95 -28.99 -10.52
C SER A 8 -12.47 -27.54 -10.65
N ARG A 9 -13.17 -26.70 -11.42
CA ARG A 9 -12.85 -25.26 -11.53
C ARG A 9 -13.06 -24.52 -10.22
N VAL A 10 -14.16 -24.78 -9.51
CA VAL A 10 -14.41 -24.18 -8.19
C VAL A 10 -13.35 -24.61 -7.18
N GLY A 11 -12.97 -25.90 -7.17
CA GLY A 11 -11.89 -26.39 -6.32
C GLY A 11 -10.55 -25.72 -6.61
N VAL A 12 -10.22 -25.52 -7.89
CA VAL A 12 -9.00 -24.80 -8.31
C VAL A 12 -9.05 -23.33 -7.89
N LEU A 13 -10.18 -22.64 -8.02
CA LEU A 13 -10.34 -21.26 -7.58
C LEU A 13 -10.19 -21.12 -6.07
N VAL A 14 -10.83 -22.01 -5.30
CA VAL A 14 -10.72 -22.01 -3.83
C VAL A 14 -9.28 -22.26 -3.39
N LEU A 15 -8.59 -23.22 -4.00
CA LEU A 15 -7.17 -23.48 -3.73
C LEU A 15 -6.29 -22.29 -4.11
N ALA A 16 -6.47 -21.71 -5.30
CA ALA A 16 -5.69 -20.58 -5.76
C ALA A 16 -5.87 -19.35 -4.84
N THR A 17 -7.10 -18.98 -4.51
CA THR A 17 -7.38 -17.84 -3.63
C THR A 17 -6.90 -18.07 -2.20
N SER A 18 -7.02 -19.31 -1.67
CA SER A 18 -6.51 -19.63 -0.33
C SER A 18 -4.99 -19.57 -0.28
N LEU A 19 -4.32 -20.04 -1.33
CA LEU A 19 -2.86 -20.06 -1.42
C LEU A 19 -2.31 -18.64 -1.63
N ASP A 20 -2.99 -17.82 -2.44
CA ASP A 20 -2.68 -16.39 -2.63
C ASP A 20 -2.87 -15.59 -1.34
N PHE A 21 -3.95 -15.84 -0.60
CA PHE A 21 -4.19 -15.20 0.71
C PHE A 21 -3.15 -15.61 1.78
N LEU A 22 -2.67 -16.87 1.75
CA LEU A 22 -1.72 -17.37 2.76
C LEU A 22 -0.27 -17.01 2.45
N ILE A 23 0.12 -16.91 1.18
CA ILE A 23 1.52 -16.77 0.75
C ILE A 23 1.78 -15.43 0.06
N GLY A 24 0.83 -14.93 -0.73
CA GLY A 24 0.99 -13.72 -1.55
C GLY A 24 0.77 -12.44 -0.76
N ASP A 25 -0.33 -12.36 0.00
CA ASP A 25 -0.71 -11.12 0.70
C ASP A 25 -1.41 -11.39 2.05
N PRO A 26 -0.69 -11.96 3.04
CA PRO A 26 -1.25 -12.20 4.35
C PRO A 26 -1.67 -10.86 4.98
N TRP A 27 -2.88 -10.81 5.53
CA TRP A 27 -3.53 -9.59 6.07
C TRP A 27 -2.71 -8.79 7.10
N GLY A 28 -1.67 -9.40 7.68
CA GLY A 28 -0.78 -8.79 8.67
C GLY A 28 0.56 -8.29 8.12
N TRP A 29 0.85 -8.47 6.81
CA TRP A 29 2.08 -7.92 6.24
C TRP A 29 1.98 -6.41 6.11
N PRO A 30 3.04 -5.66 6.48
CA PRO A 30 3.08 -4.23 6.29
C PRO A 30 3.11 -3.95 4.79
N HIS A 31 1.96 -3.63 4.21
CA HIS A 31 1.92 -3.26 2.80
C HIS A 31 2.79 -2.02 2.57
N PRO A 32 3.52 -1.95 1.45
CA PRO A 32 4.35 -0.79 1.10
C PRO A 32 3.59 0.55 1.22
N VAL A 33 2.30 0.56 0.89
CA VAL A 33 1.44 1.73 1.04
C VAL A 33 1.29 2.23 2.48
N GLN A 34 1.27 1.33 3.47
CA GLN A 34 1.23 1.71 4.90
C GLN A 34 2.55 2.38 5.33
N VAL A 35 3.68 1.90 4.80
CA VAL A 35 5.00 2.48 5.06
C VAL A 35 5.08 3.87 4.41
N MET A 36 4.66 4.02 3.16
CA MET A 36 4.58 5.32 2.48
C MET A 36 3.71 6.31 3.27
N GLY A 37 2.53 5.88 3.72
CA GLY A 37 1.66 6.71 4.57
C GLY A 37 2.34 7.15 5.87
N LYS A 38 3.08 6.24 6.53
CA LYS A 38 3.84 6.56 7.74
C LYS A 38 4.96 7.57 7.48
N VAL A 39 5.70 7.41 6.37
CA VAL A 39 6.76 8.35 5.95
C VAL A 39 6.18 9.73 5.67
N ILE A 40 5.08 9.82 4.94
CA ILE A 40 4.38 11.09 4.67
C ILE A 40 3.92 11.73 5.97
N HIS A 41 3.29 10.97 6.87
CA HIS A 41 2.80 11.51 8.13
C HIS A 41 3.91 12.10 9.00
N TRP A 42 5.05 11.40 9.10
CA TRP A 42 6.21 11.87 9.85
C TRP A 42 6.86 13.10 9.20
N GLY A 43 7.04 13.07 7.87
CA GLY A 43 7.60 14.20 7.13
C GLY A 43 6.73 15.45 7.24
N MET A 44 5.41 15.30 7.08
CA MET A 44 4.44 16.39 7.18
C MET A 44 4.42 16.99 8.58
N ALA A 45 4.40 16.15 9.63
CA ALA A 45 4.49 16.63 11.01
C ALA A 45 5.79 17.40 11.28
N GLY A 46 6.90 17.01 10.65
CA GLY A 46 8.16 17.75 10.69
C GLY A 46 8.07 19.11 10.00
N ILE A 47 7.51 19.16 8.79
CA ILE A 47 7.34 20.40 8.00
C ILE A 47 6.48 21.41 8.76
N LEU A 48 5.35 20.98 9.32
CA LEU A 48 4.44 21.85 10.08
C LEU A 48 5.08 22.39 11.37
N ARG A 49 6.02 21.65 11.98
CA ARG A 49 6.77 22.14 13.16
C ARG A 49 7.80 23.21 12.83
N LEU A 50 8.26 23.29 11.58
CA LEU A 50 9.24 24.30 11.16
C LEU A 50 8.62 25.69 10.97
N ASN A 51 7.28 25.80 11.07
CA ASN A 51 6.52 27.06 10.95
C ASN A 51 6.95 27.89 9.73
N LEU A 52 7.02 27.22 8.59
CA LEU A 52 7.45 27.82 7.33
C LEU A 52 6.38 28.79 6.81
N SER A 53 6.79 29.69 5.90
CA SER A 53 5.82 30.49 5.16
C SER A 53 4.91 29.58 4.31
N ALA A 54 3.72 30.07 3.95
CA ALA A 54 2.76 29.30 3.13
C ALA A 54 3.36 28.77 1.81
N TRP A 55 4.40 29.43 1.28
CA TRP A 55 5.14 28.93 0.13
C TRP A 55 6.14 27.83 0.50
N GLY A 56 6.84 27.98 1.63
CA GLY A 56 7.77 26.98 2.15
C GLY A 56 7.08 25.65 2.47
N GLU A 57 5.90 25.67 3.10
CA GLU A 57 5.13 24.43 3.36
C GLU A 57 4.70 23.73 2.06
N ARG A 58 4.28 24.50 1.04
CA ARG A 58 3.89 23.95 -0.27
C ARG A 58 5.07 23.28 -0.98
N VAL A 59 6.24 23.92 -0.98
CA VAL A 59 7.46 23.37 -1.60
C VAL A 59 7.92 22.13 -0.84
N SER A 60 7.97 22.18 0.49
CA SER A 60 8.37 21.03 1.31
C SER A 60 7.40 19.85 1.18
N GLY A 61 6.10 20.11 1.08
CA GLY A 61 5.09 19.08 0.80
C GLY A 61 5.25 18.44 -0.59
N ALA A 62 5.51 19.25 -1.62
CA ALA A 62 5.78 18.74 -2.97
C ALA A 62 7.06 17.89 -3.04
N LEU A 63 8.12 18.33 -2.35
CA LEU A 63 9.38 17.59 -2.21
C LEU A 63 9.17 16.26 -1.49
N LEU A 64 8.42 16.26 -0.38
CA LEU A 64 8.09 15.05 0.37
C LEU A 64 7.33 14.04 -0.50
N GLY A 65 6.36 14.52 -1.30
CA GLY A 65 5.62 13.67 -2.24
C GLY A 65 6.52 13.07 -3.33
N LEU A 66 7.41 13.87 -3.93
CA LEU A 66 8.37 13.37 -4.92
C LEU A 66 9.30 12.31 -4.34
N VAL A 67 9.81 12.52 -3.12
CA VAL A 67 10.68 11.56 -2.45
C VAL A 67 9.97 10.22 -2.20
N VAL A 68 8.68 10.23 -1.87
CA VAL A 68 7.90 9.00 -1.59
C VAL A 68 7.46 8.27 -2.87
N VAL A 69 7.35 8.98 -4.01
CA VAL A 69 7.03 8.36 -5.30
C VAL A 69 8.27 7.79 -5.99
N VAL A 70 9.42 8.46 -5.83
CA VAL A 70 10.68 8.07 -6.45
C VAL A 70 11.46 7.05 -5.62
N GLY A 71 11.40 7.16 -4.29
CA GLY A 71 12.01 6.23 -3.33
C GLY A 71 11.13 5.03 -3.03
#